data_AF-A0A5C3KTK3-F1
#
_entry.id   AF-A0A5C3KTK3-F1
#
_cell.length_a   1.000
_cell.length_b   1.000
_cell.length_c   1.000
_cell.angle_alpha   90.00
_cell.angle_beta   90.00
_cell.angle_gamma   90.00
#
_symmetry.space_group_name_H-M   'P 1'
#
loop_
_entity.id
_entity.type
_entity.pdbx_description
1 polymer ?
#
loop_
_entity_poly.entity_id
_entity_poly.type
_entity_poly.pdbx_seq_one_letter_code
_entity_poly.pdbx_strand_id
1 'polypeptide(L)'
;MSVTVPNKVTRVVLLQLTCVLATVAACIGLNALIRSIQQQDSITSKATPPMRIEVDVSQITNVGIVATVGNILIGLTAFFAFVVTFFNIGKFHLWANKTLRLQAYLLAFLSVWVIACMIPFMIFYYNDHATISAYIGDNKLADSLVASIASRSGHSTEYRGMWFLRLLAIFPWLSVASALITVPFLLKASKAVTSGDSDSSSSKEAVVTAEKAQA
;
A
#
# COMPACT_ATOMS: atom_id res chain seq x y z
N MET A 1 21.35 -30.35 -13.40
CA MET A 1 20.76 -29.37 -14.35
C MET A 1 20.17 -28.23 -13.55
N SER A 2 20.54 -26.98 -13.86
CA SER A 2 20.00 -25.79 -13.19
C SER A 2 18.53 -25.64 -13.56
N VAL A 3 17.62 -25.77 -12.58
CA VAL A 3 16.20 -25.46 -12.77
C VAL A 3 16.11 -23.98 -13.10
N THR A 4 15.98 -23.68 -14.38
CA THR A 4 15.91 -22.31 -14.86
C THR A 4 14.51 -21.82 -14.54
N VAL A 5 14.36 -21.12 -13.41
CA VAL A 5 13.09 -20.50 -13.04
C VAL A 5 12.57 -19.71 -14.24
N PRO A 6 11.41 -20.05 -14.81
CA PRO A 6 10.91 -19.39 -16.00
C PRO A 6 10.69 -17.89 -15.70
N ASN A 7 11.20 -17.04 -16.58
CA ASN A 7 11.01 -15.58 -16.60
C ASN A 7 11.49 -14.82 -15.35
N LYS A 8 12.73 -15.08 -14.88
CA LYS A 8 13.38 -14.30 -13.79
C LYS A 8 13.35 -12.79 -14.05
N VAL A 9 13.65 -12.37 -15.28
CA VAL A 9 13.66 -10.94 -15.67
C VAL A 9 12.30 -10.31 -15.47
N THR A 10 11.22 -10.96 -15.94
CA THR A 10 9.85 -10.46 -15.77
C THR A 10 9.47 -10.32 -14.30
N ARG A 11 9.87 -11.28 -13.45
CA ARG A 11 9.62 -11.21 -12.00
C ARG A 11 10.32 -10.03 -11.36
N VAL A 12 11.59 -9.80 -11.69
CA VAL A 12 12.38 -8.69 -11.16
C VAL A 12 11.80 -7.35 -11.60
N VAL A 13 11.42 -7.22 -12.87
CA VAL A 13 10.81 -6.00 -13.42
C VAL A 13 9.47 -5.70 -12.73
N LEU A 14 8.60 -6.70 -12.56
CA LEU A 14 7.30 -6.51 -11.90
C LEU A 14 7.43 -6.16 -10.41
N LEU A 15 8.36 -6.81 -9.69
CA LEU A 15 8.64 -6.49 -8.29
C LEU A 15 9.21 -5.08 -8.16
N GLN A 16 10.11 -4.67 -9.04
CA GLN A 16 10.68 -3.33 -9.04
C GLN A 16 9.61 -2.28 -9.34
N LEU A 17 8.75 -2.51 -10.34
CA LEU A 17 7.65 -1.61 -10.68
C LEU A 17 6.67 -1.47 -9.50
N THR A 18 6.29 -2.58 -8.87
CA THR A 18 5.41 -2.58 -7.70
C THR A 18 6.07 -1.83 -6.53
N CYS A 19 7.36 -2.05 -6.30
CA CYS A 19 8.11 -1.33 -5.26
C CYS A 19 8.10 0.18 -5.50
N VAL A 20 8.42 0.63 -6.72
CA VAL A 20 8.47 2.07 -7.05
C VAL A 20 7.09 2.72 -6.95
N LEU A 21 6.04 2.08 -7.45
CA LEU A 21 4.69 2.65 -7.37
C LEU A 21 4.16 2.69 -5.93
N ALA A 22 4.46 1.67 -5.14
CA ALA A 22 4.08 1.62 -3.73
C ALA A 22 4.83 2.68 -2.89
N THR A 23 6.13 2.90 -3.13
CA THR A 23 6.88 3.96 -2.43
C THR A 23 6.41 5.34 -2.82
N VAL A 24 6.12 5.60 -4.10
CA VAL A 24 5.56 6.88 -4.55
C VAL A 24 4.19 7.13 -3.90
N ALA A 25 3.30 6.12 -3.88
CA ALA A 25 2.02 6.22 -3.20
C ALA A 25 2.18 6.50 -1.70
N ALA A 26 3.14 5.85 -1.04
CA ALA A 26 3.45 6.09 0.37
C ALA A 26 3.96 7.52 0.63
N CYS A 27 4.89 8.03 -0.19
CA CYS A 27 5.40 9.40 -0.07
C CYS A 27 4.29 10.44 -0.25
N ILE A 28 3.39 10.23 -1.21
CA ILE A 28 2.24 11.10 -1.45
C ILE A 28 1.29 11.07 -0.26
N GLY A 29 0.98 9.89 0.29
CA GLY A 29 0.15 9.76 1.50
C GLY A 29 0.75 10.46 2.71
N LEU A 30 2.05 10.34 2.91
CA LEU A 30 2.74 10.99 4.01
C LEU A 30 2.78 12.53 3.86
N ASN A 31 3.01 13.04 2.65
CA ASN A 31 2.92 14.47 2.35
C ASN A 31 1.48 15.01 2.52
N ALA A 32 0.47 14.24 2.11
CA ALA A 32 -0.93 14.59 2.33
C ALA A 32 -1.28 14.68 3.83
N LEU A 33 -0.77 13.75 4.64
CA LEU A 33 -0.96 13.75 6.09
C LEU A 33 -0.31 14.97 6.75
N ILE A 34 0.94 15.28 6.41
CA ILE A 34 1.64 16.46 6.95
C ILE A 34 0.90 17.74 6.59
N ARG A 35 0.44 17.87 5.33
CA ARG A 35 -0.32 19.04 4.88
C ARG A 35 -1.67 19.16 5.58
N SER A 36 -2.36 18.04 5.84
CA SER A 36 -3.62 18.04 6.57
C SER A 36 -3.44 18.57 8.00
N ILE A 37 -2.37 18.16 8.70
CA ILE A 37 -2.04 18.66 10.04
C ILE A 37 -1.71 20.16 9.99
N GLN A 38 -0.85 20.58 9.05
CA GLN A 38 -0.48 21.98 8.90
C GLN A 38 -1.69 22.89 8.61
N GLN A 39 -2.69 22.42 7.87
CA GLN A 39 -3.91 23.16 7.62
C GLN A 39 -4.77 23.28 8.88
N GLN A 40 -4.89 22.21 9.66
CA GLN A 40 -5.61 22.25 10.95
C GLN A 40 -4.94 23.24 11.92
N ASP A 41 -3.62 23.21 12.01
CA ASP A 41 -2.86 24.14 12.86
C ASP A 41 -2.97 25.59 12.36
N SER A 42 -2.95 25.81 11.05
CA SER A 42 -3.10 27.15 10.46
C SER A 42 -4.49 27.75 10.68
N ILE A 43 -5.54 26.92 10.68
CA ILE A 43 -6.91 27.37 10.97
C ILE A 43 -7.06 27.63 12.47
N THR A 44 -6.57 26.72 13.31
CA THR A 44 -6.68 26.83 14.77
C THR A 44 -5.89 28.00 15.33
N SER A 45 -4.70 28.28 14.78
CA SER A 45 -3.87 29.43 15.20
C SER A 45 -4.45 30.80 14.83
N LYS A 46 -5.38 30.86 13.87
CA LYS A 46 -6.10 32.10 13.52
C LYS A 46 -7.32 32.37 14.40
N ALA A 47 -7.68 31.43 15.27
CA ALA A 47 -8.74 31.64 16.24
C ALA A 47 -8.26 32.59 17.34
N THR A 48 -8.84 33.79 17.41
CA THR A 48 -8.57 34.74 18.50
C THR A 48 -9.34 34.31 19.75
N PRO A 49 -8.73 34.28 20.94
CA PRO A 49 -9.46 34.06 22.19
C PRO A 49 -10.62 35.05 22.34
N PRO A 50 -11.82 34.64 22.82
CA PRO A 50 -12.18 33.36 23.47
C PRO A 50 -12.70 32.27 22.52
N MET A 51 -12.47 32.40 21.21
CA MET A 51 -12.99 31.47 20.21
C MET A 51 -12.09 30.24 20.09
N ARG A 52 -12.68 29.04 20.05
CA ARG A 52 -12.00 27.78 19.73
C ARG A 52 -12.58 27.20 18.45
N ILE A 53 -11.74 26.79 17.51
CA ILE A 53 -12.15 26.15 16.27
C ILE A 53 -11.73 24.68 16.34
N GLU A 54 -12.67 23.79 16.10
CA GLU A 54 -12.47 22.35 16.01
C GLU A 54 -12.80 21.91 14.58
N VAL A 55 -11.83 21.29 13.92
CA VAL A 55 -11.99 20.80 12.55
C VAL A 55 -12.01 19.28 12.60
N ASP A 56 -13.17 18.68 12.43
CA ASP A 56 -13.28 17.21 12.35
C ASP A 56 -13.02 16.74 10.91
N VAL A 57 -11.84 16.13 10.75
CA VAL A 57 -11.43 15.39 9.54
C VAL A 57 -10.99 13.97 9.88
N SER A 58 -11.37 13.48 11.06
CA SER A 58 -10.86 12.23 11.63
C SER A 58 -11.16 11.02 10.73
N GLN A 59 -12.35 10.97 10.12
CA GLN A 59 -12.80 9.85 9.30
C GLN A 59 -11.92 9.64 8.06
N ILE A 60 -11.74 10.69 7.25
CA ILE A 60 -10.91 10.61 6.04
C ILE A 60 -9.42 10.44 6.37
N THR A 61 -8.95 11.06 7.46
CA THR A 61 -7.54 11.01 7.87
C THR A 61 -7.17 9.62 8.38
N ASN A 62 -8.01 9.01 9.21
CA ASN A 62 -7.76 7.66 9.74
C ASN A 62 -7.69 6.63 8.61
N VAL A 63 -8.66 6.66 7.67
CA VAL A 63 -8.64 5.75 6.53
C VAL A 63 -7.45 6.01 5.59
N GLY A 64 -7.11 7.29 5.36
CA GLY A 64 -5.94 7.68 4.57
C GLY A 64 -4.61 7.22 5.19
N ILE A 65 -4.46 7.31 6.51
CA ILE A 65 -3.30 6.79 7.24
C ILE A 65 -3.17 5.29 7.04
N VAL A 66 -4.25 4.53 7.26
CA VAL A 66 -4.22 3.06 7.11
C VAL A 66 -3.87 2.67 5.67
N ALA A 67 -4.41 3.38 4.68
CA ALA A 67 -4.05 3.14 3.28
C ALA A 67 -2.59 3.48 2.96
N THR A 68 -2.03 4.52 3.58
CA THR A 68 -0.61 4.89 3.45
C THR A 68 0.28 3.80 4.05
N VAL A 69 -0.06 3.32 5.25
CA VAL A 69 0.63 2.20 5.91
C VAL A 69 0.58 0.93 5.05
N GLY A 70 -0.58 0.64 4.45
CA GLY A 70 -0.71 -0.49 3.53
C GLY A 70 0.22 -0.38 2.31
N ASN A 71 0.35 0.81 1.70
CA ASN A 71 1.29 1.03 0.60
C ASN A 71 2.76 0.91 1.03
N ILE A 72 3.11 1.36 2.24
CA ILE A 72 4.46 1.16 2.81
C ILE A 72 4.76 -0.34 2.95
N LEU A 73 3.82 -1.12 3.48
CA LEU A 73 3.96 -2.57 3.63
C LEU A 73 4.09 -3.30 2.29
N ILE A 74 3.32 -2.89 1.28
CA ILE A 74 3.45 -3.41 -0.10
C ILE A 74 4.86 -3.12 -0.64
N GLY A 75 5.33 -1.88 -0.50
CA GLY A 75 6.66 -1.46 -0.95
C GLY A 75 7.78 -2.25 -0.25
N LEU A 76 7.72 -2.38 1.07
CA LEU A 76 8.68 -3.17 1.86
C LEU A 76 8.67 -4.65 1.45
N THR A 77 7.50 -5.25 1.27
CA THR A 77 7.37 -6.65 0.86
C THR A 77 7.94 -6.86 -0.55
N ALA A 78 7.65 -5.96 -1.49
CA ALA A 78 8.20 -5.99 -2.84
C ALA A 78 9.71 -5.75 -2.87
N PHE A 79 10.22 -4.85 -2.02
CA PHE A 79 11.65 -4.60 -1.89
C PHE A 79 12.40 -5.80 -1.32
N PHE A 80 11.91 -6.39 -0.23
CA PHE A 80 12.52 -7.57 0.37
C PHE A 80 12.57 -8.74 -0.62
N ALA A 81 11.47 -8.94 -1.36
CA ALA A 81 11.40 -9.92 -2.43
C ALA A 81 12.38 -9.68 -3.57
N PHE A 82 12.55 -8.42 -3.96
CA PHE A 82 13.51 -8.01 -4.97
C PHE A 82 14.92 -8.35 -4.50
N VAL A 83 15.30 -7.98 -3.28
CA VAL A 83 16.61 -8.30 -2.68
C VAL A 83 16.86 -9.80 -2.64
N VAL A 84 15.89 -10.60 -2.15
CA VAL A 84 16.00 -12.07 -2.11
C VAL A 84 16.14 -12.68 -3.51
N THR A 85 15.49 -12.09 -4.52
CA THR A 85 15.60 -12.54 -5.92
C THR A 85 16.94 -12.17 -6.54
N PHE A 86 17.47 -10.99 -6.22
CA PHE A 86 18.66 -10.41 -6.84
C PHE A 86 19.96 -10.99 -6.23
N PHE A 87 20.04 -11.07 -4.90
CA PHE A 87 21.20 -11.60 -4.17
C PHE A 87 21.15 -13.12 -4.01
N ASN A 88 21.00 -13.85 -5.11
CA ASN A 88 20.85 -15.30 -5.17
C ASN A 88 22.15 -16.06 -4.81
N ILE A 89 22.71 -15.80 -3.62
CA ILE A 89 24.02 -16.26 -3.15
C ILE A 89 23.81 -17.38 -2.11
N GLY A 90 24.14 -18.62 -2.49
CA GLY A 90 24.23 -19.76 -1.58
C GLY A 90 22.90 -20.25 -1.00
N LYS A 91 22.82 -20.39 0.34
CA LYS A 91 21.67 -20.98 1.07
C LYS A 91 20.36 -20.18 0.90
N PHE A 92 20.44 -18.93 0.46
CA PHE A 92 19.29 -18.07 0.16
C PHE A 92 18.44 -18.58 -1.01
N HIS A 93 18.99 -19.37 -1.93
CA HIS A 93 18.24 -19.94 -3.06
C HIS A 93 17.11 -20.88 -2.61
N LEU A 94 17.38 -21.74 -1.62
CA LEU A 94 16.38 -22.65 -1.04
C LEU A 94 15.29 -21.87 -0.29
N TRP A 95 15.68 -20.80 0.40
CA TRP A 95 14.76 -19.92 1.10
C TRP A 95 13.88 -19.13 0.13
N ALA A 96 14.44 -18.57 -0.93
CA ALA A 96 13.70 -17.84 -1.96
C ALA A 96 12.59 -18.70 -2.58
N ASN A 97 12.86 -19.98 -2.82
CA ASN A 97 11.88 -20.92 -3.37
C ASN A 97 10.77 -21.30 -2.38
N LYS A 98 11.08 -21.37 -1.08
CA LYS A 98 10.09 -21.68 -0.04
C LYS A 98 9.23 -20.47 0.34
N THR A 99 9.79 -19.26 0.34
CA THR A 99 9.08 -18.03 0.68
C THR A 99 8.29 -17.43 -0.48
N LEU A 100 8.53 -17.86 -1.73
CA LEU A 100 7.82 -17.41 -2.93
C LEU A 100 6.29 -17.46 -2.81
N ARG A 101 5.73 -18.54 -2.22
CA ARG A 101 4.27 -18.65 -1.99
C ARG A 101 3.80 -17.70 -0.90
N LEU A 102 4.52 -17.65 0.21
CA LEU A 102 4.21 -16.76 1.33
C LEU A 102 4.21 -15.30 0.88
N GLN A 103 5.19 -14.92 0.07
CA GLN A 103 5.32 -13.58 -0.47
C GLN A 103 4.18 -13.24 -1.43
N ALA A 104 3.75 -14.18 -2.28
CA ALA A 104 2.60 -13.98 -3.15
C ALA A 104 1.30 -13.81 -2.35
N TYR A 105 1.08 -14.62 -1.31
CA TYR A 105 -0.08 -14.50 -0.43
C TYR A 105 -0.06 -13.20 0.38
N LEU A 106 1.11 -12.80 0.90
CA LEU A 106 1.26 -11.56 1.64
C LEU A 106 0.99 -10.35 0.76
N LEU A 107 1.54 -10.33 -0.46
CA LEU A 107 1.31 -9.25 -1.43
C LEU A 107 -0.17 -9.21 -1.86
N ALA A 108 -0.81 -10.36 -2.06
CA ALA A 108 -2.24 -10.44 -2.37
C ALA A 108 -3.10 -9.93 -1.21
N PHE A 109 -2.79 -10.36 0.02
CA PHE A 109 -3.48 -9.91 1.23
C PHE A 109 -3.35 -8.39 1.41
N LEU A 110 -2.13 -7.85 1.30
CA LEU A 110 -1.89 -6.41 1.39
C LEU A 110 -2.59 -5.63 0.27
N SER A 111 -2.65 -6.18 -0.94
CA SER A 111 -3.38 -5.57 -2.06
C SER A 111 -4.89 -5.49 -1.77
N VAL A 112 -5.50 -6.58 -1.30
CA VAL A 112 -6.92 -6.61 -0.90
C VAL A 112 -7.17 -5.66 0.28
N TRP A 113 -6.26 -5.62 1.25
CA TRP A 113 -6.32 -4.68 2.38
C TRP A 113 -6.35 -3.23 1.89
N VAL A 114 -5.41 -2.83 1.01
CA VAL A 114 -5.36 -1.46 0.50
C VAL A 114 -6.61 -1.13 -0.32
N ILE A 115 -7.16 -2.07 -1.10
CA ILE A 115 -8.45 -1.89 -1.78
C ILE A 115 -9.57 -1.65 -0.76
N ALA A 116 -9.64 -2.47 0.28
CA ALA A 116 -10.64 -2.34 1.32
C ALA A 116 -10.57 -0.99 2.05
N CYS A 117 -9.39 -0.38 2.19
CA CYS A 117 -9.23 0.97 2.72
C CYS A 117 -9.52 2.07 1.68
N MET A 118 -9.22 1.83 0.40
CA MET A 118 -9.42 2.82 -0.67
C MET A 118 -10.89 3.04 -1.01
N ILE A 119 -11.74 2.02 -0.88
CA ILE A 119 -13.19 2.15 -1.10
C ILE A 119 -13.83 3.20 -0.16
N PRO A 120 -13.75 3.07 1.18
CA PRO A 120 -14.29 4.09 2.08
C PRO A 120 -13.58 5.44 1.92
N PHE A 121 -12.27 5.45 1.64
CA PHE A 121 -11.55 6.69 1.36
C PHE A 121 -12.16 7.45 0.18
N MET A 122 -12.53 6.75 -0.90
CA MET A 122 -13.17 7.37 -2.07
C MET A 122 -14.58 7.87 -1.79
N ILE A 123 -15.35 7.14 -0.97
CA ILE A 123 -16.69 7.56 -0.56
C ILE A 123 -16.59 8.86 0.23
N PHE A 124 -15.68 8.94 1.21
CA PHE A 124 -15.45 10.15 2.00
C PHE A 124 -14.86 11.29 1.14
N TYR A 125 -13.95 10.98 0.23
CA TYR A 125 -13.37 11.98 -0.68
C TYR A 125 -14.41 12.63 -1.60
N TYR A 126 -15.43 11.87 -2.04
CA TYR A 126 -16.46 12.39 -2.93
C TYR A 126 -17.60 13.08 -2.19
N ASN A 127 -18.07 12.48 -1.09
CA ASN A 127 -19.31 12.89 -0.42
C ASN A 127 -19.09 13.83 0.78
N ASP A 128 -17.91 13.77 1.43
CA ASP A 128 -17.71 14.51 2.67
C ASP A 128 -17.02 15.85 2.46
N HIS A 129 -17.24 16.70 3.46
CA HIS A 129 -16.63 18.00 3.64
C HIS A 129 -16.01 18.05 5.04
N ALA A 130 -14.95 18.83 5.21
CA ALA A 130 -14.38 19.06 6.53
C ALA A 130 -15.43 19.76 7.42
N THR A 131 -15.83 19.11 8.52
CA THR A 131 -16.79 19.70 9.46
C THR A 131 -16.06 20.66 10.38
N ILE A 132 -16.33 21.95 10.22
CA ILE A 132 -15.75 23.00 11.06
C ILE A 132 -16.78 23.37 12.13
N SER A 133 -16.46 23.11 13.39
CA SER A 133 -17.23 23.57 14.54
C SER A 133 -16.48 24.73 15.20
N ALA A 134 -17.17 25.84 15.46
CA ALA A 134 -16.61 26.95 16.22
C ALA A 134 -17.33 27.06 17.57
N TYR A 135 -16.57 27.37 18.61
CA TYR A 135 -17.05 27.57 19.97
C TYR A 135 -16.62 28.94 20.47
N ILE A 136 -17.47 29.62 21.24
CA ILE A 136 -17.11 30.82 22.02
C ILE A 136 -17.34 30.46 23.49
N GLY A 137 -16.26 30.32 24.24
CA GLY A 137 -16.31 29.68 25.57
C GLY A 137 -16.80 28.22 25.42
N ASP A 138 -17.88 27.88 26.11
CA ASP A 138 -18.49 26.53 26.07
C ASP A 138 -19.67 26.42 25.08
N ASN A 139 -20.07 27.52 24.43
CA ASN A 139 -21.21 27.52 23.52
C ASN A 139 -20.77 27.27 22.08
N LYS A 140 -21.32 26.21 21.47
CA LYS A 140 -21.17 25.92 20.04
C LYS A 140 -21.93 26.97 19.22
N LEU A 141 -21.26 27.58 18.24
CA LEU A 141 -21.93 28.47 17.28
C LEU A 141 -22.78 27.65 16.31
N ALA A 142 -23.86 28.26 15.83
CA ALA A 142 -24.69 27.65 14.80
C ALA A 142 -23.86 27.33 13.54
N ASP A 143 -23.99 26.09 13.04
CA ASP A 143 -23.21 25.59 11.90
C ASP A 143 -23.42 26.45 10.63
N SER A 144 -24.59 27.08 10.47
CA SER A 144 -24.87 28.02 9.38
C SER A 144 -23.99 29.28 9.45
N LEU A 145 -23.71 29.78 10.65
CA LEU A 145 -22.85 30.93 10.87
C LEU A 145 -21.39 30.56 10.58
N VAL A 146 -20.95 29.40 11.06
CA VAL A 146 -19.58 28.90 10.83
C VAL A 146 -19.34 28.64 9.34
N ALA A 147 -20.29 28.03 8.63
CA ALA A 147 -20.20 27.83 7.18
C ALA A 147 -20.14 29.16 6.41
N SER A 148 -20.89 30.18 6.84
CA SER A 148 -20.85 31.51 6.24
C SER A 148 -19.52 32.25 6.45
N ILE A 149 -18.86 32.02 7.59
CA ILE A 149 -17.55 32.59 7.91
C ILE A 149 -16.44 31.81 7.19
N ALA A 150 -16.54 30.48 7.17
CA ALA A 150 -15.61 29.60 6.46
C ALA A 150 -15.59 29.90 4.95
N SER A 151 -16.75 30.08 4.32
CA SER A 151 -16.82 30.46 2.90
C SER A 151 -16.20 31.82 2.60
N ARG A 152 -16.24 32.78 3.54
CA ARG A 152 -15.56 34.08 3.43
C ARG A 152 -14.06 34.01 3.71
N SER A 153 -13.60 33.00 4.46
CA SER A 153 -12.20 32.82 4.82
C SER A 153 -11.31 32.32 3.67
N GLY A 154 -11.93 31.96 2.52
CA GLY A 154 -11.23 31.46 1.34
C GLY A 154 -10.65 30.05 1.49
N HIS A 155 -10.86 29.38 2.63
CA HIS A 155 -10.45 27.98 2.82
C HIS A 155 -11.56 27.08 2.31
N SER A 156 -11.28 26.28 1.27
CA SER A 156 -12.23 25.29 0.78
C SER A 156 -12.37 24.15 1.78
N THR A 157 -13.61 23.88 2.20
CA THR A 157 -13.99 22.72 3.02
C THR A 157 -14.14 21.45 2.19
N GLU A 158 -14.10 21.55 0.87
CA GLU A 158 -14.26 20.42 -0.04
C GLU A 158 -12.95 19.64 -0.19
N TYR A 159 -12.98 18.35 0.13
CA TYR A 159 -11.82 17.48 -0.06
C TYR A 159 -11.35 17.39 -1.51
N ARG A 160 -12.26 17.53 -2.46
CA ARG A 160 -12.00 17.42 -3.90
C ARG A 160 -11.17 18.57 -4.45
N GLY A 161 -11.30 19.76 -3.85
CA GLY A 161 -10.53 20.94 -4.22
C GLY A 161 -9.07 20.90 -3.77
N MET A 162 -8.71 20.00 -2.85
CA MET A 162 -7.37 19.90 -2.32
C MET A 162 -6.49 18.97 -3.15
N TRP A 163 -5.50 19.55 -3.83
CA TRP A 163 -4.57 18.85 -4.73
C TRP A 163 -3.90 17.62 -4.10
N PHE A 164 -3.50 17.70 -2.83
CA PHE A 164 -2.81 16.60 -2.15
C PHE A 164 -3.75 15.40 -1.88
N LEU A 165 -5.02 15.64 -1.57
CA LEU A 165 -6.03 14.57 -1.44
C LEU A 165 -6.32 13.94 -2.80
N ARG A 166 -6.33 14.72 -3.88
CA ARG A 166 -6.50 14.19 -5.24
C ARG A 166 -5.37 13.24 -5.65
N LEU A 167 -4.12 13.60 -5.33
CA LEU A 167 -2.99 12.70 -5.56
C LEU A 167 -3.10 11.42 -4.72
N LEU A 168 -3.47 11.56 -3.45
CA LEU A 168 -3.70 10.42 -2.56
C LEU A 168 -4.86 9.52 -3.04
N ALA A 169 -5.84 10.08 -3.75
CA ALA A 169 -6.92 9.31 -4.34
C ALA A 169 -6.48 8.51 -5.58
N ILE A 170 -5.42 8.89 -6.30
CA ILE A 170 -5.05 8.24 -7.58
C ILE A 170 -3.91 7.24 -7.41
N PHE A 171 -2.83 7.63 -6.74
CA PHE A 171 -1.59 6.85 -6.71
C PHE A 171 -1.69 5.48 -6.01
N PRO A 172 -2.45 5.33 -4.91
CA PRO A 172 -2.66 4.03 -4.30
C PRO A 172 -3.33 3.01 -5.23
N TRP A 173 -4.19 3.43 -6.15
CA TRP A 173 -4.78 2.52 -7.15
C TRP A 173 -3.74 2.01 -8.14
N LEU A 174 -2.77 2.83 -8.53
CA LEU A 174 -1.66 2.40 -9.39
C LEU A 174 -0.76 1.39 -8.67
N SER A 175 -0.46 1.63 -7.40
CA SER A 175 0.27 0.70 -6.53
C SER A 175 -0.46 -0.65 -6.44
N VAL A 176 -1.75 -0.63 -6.12
CA VAL A 176 -2.59 -1.84 -6.06
C VAL A 176 -2.63 -2.58 -7.39
N ALA A 177 -2.84 -1.88 -8.50
CA ALA A 177 -2.91 -2.51 -9.82
C ALA A 177 -1.60 -3.24 -10.16
N SER A 178 -0.45 -2.61 -9.87
CA SER A 178 0.85 -3.24 -10.06
C SER A 178 1.07 -4.46 -9.17
N ALA A 179 0.62 -4.41 -7.90
CA ALA A 179 0.68 -5.53 -6.98
C ALA A 179 -0.20 -6.71 -7.45
N LEU A 180 -1.43 -6.43 -7.91
CA LEU A 180 -2.35 -7.44 -8.44
C LEU A 180 -1.80 -8.14 -9.69
N ILE A 181 -1.11 -7.42 -10.58
CA ILE A 181 -0.45 -8.01 -11.74
C ILE A 181 0.73 -8.87 -11.30
N THR A 182 1.44 -8.49 -10.24
CA THR A 182 2.64 -9.19 -9.78
C THR A 182 2.31 -10.55 -9.14
N VAL A 183 1.24 -10.64 -8.34
CA VAL A 183 0.80 -11.88 -7.65
C VAL A 183 0.70 -13.12 -8.57
N PRO A 184 -0.04 -13.13 -9.70
CA PRO A 184 -0.18 -14.32 -10.53
C PRO A 184 1.15 -14.75 -11.17
N PHE A 185 2.05 -13.82 -11.46
CA PHE A 185 3.39 -14.14 -11.96
C PHE A 185 4.24 -14.84 -10.89
N LEU A 186 4.16 -14.42 -9.63
CA LEU A 186 4.82 -15.10 -8.51
C LEU A 186 4.26 -16.51 -8.30
N LEU A 187 2.94 -16.68 -8.39
CA LEU A 187 2.30 -17.99 -8.26
C LEU A 187 2.70 -18.94 -9.39
N LYS A 188 2.73 -18.47 -10.65
CA LYS A 188 3.22 -19.26 -11.78
C LYS A 188 4.69 -19.66 -11.61
N ALA A 189 5.53 -18.74 -11.18
CA ALA A 189 6.94 -19.02 -10.90
C ALA A 189 7.12 -20.05 -9.76
N SER A 190 6.31 -19.96 -8.70
CA SER A 190 6.35 -20.94 -7.60
C SER A 190 5.93 -22.35 -8.05
N LYS A 191 4.89 -22.48 -8.88
CA LYS A 191 4.47 -23.78 -9.41
C LYS A 191 5.56 -24.45 -10.24
N ALA A 192 6.23 -23.69 -11.10
CA ALA A 192 7.33 -24.19 -11.93
C ALA A 192 8.52 -24.72 -11.10
N VAL A 193 8.82 -24.08 -9.96
CA VAL A 193 9.86 -24.55 -9.04
C VAL A 193 9.48 -25.88 -8.39
N THR A 194 8.22 -26.03 -7.95
CA THR A 194 7.76 -27.27 -7.31
C THR A 194 7.76 -28.45 -8.26
N SER A 195 7.36 -28.26 -9.53
CA SER A 195 7.38 -29.33 -10.54
C SER A 195 8.80 -29.81 -10.87
N GLY A 196 9.80 -28.93 -10.84
CA GLY A 196 11.19 -29.31 -11.09
C GLY A 196 11.85 -30.11 -9.96
N ASP A 197 11.36 -29.97 -8.73
CA ASP A 197 11.92 -30.68 -7.56
C ASP A 197 11.45 -32.14 -7.51
N SER A 198 10.19 -32.40 -7.87
CA SER A 198 9.61 -33.75 -7.94
C SER A 198 10.27 -34.67 -8.98
N ASP A 199 10.61 -34.13 -10.16
CA ASP A 199 11.30 -34.92 -11.21
C ASP A 199 12.73 -35.30 -10.78
N SER A 200 13.38 -34.44 -10.00
CA SER A 200 14.74 -34.67 -9.51
C SER A 200 14.81 -35.72 -8.40
N SER A 201 13.78 -35.82 -7.55
CA SER A 201 13.71 -36.84 -6.49
C SER A 201 13.42 -38.21 -7.08
N SER A 202 12.48 -38.30 -8.03
CA SER A 202 12.15 -39.57 -8.71
C SER A 202 13.35 -40.14 -9.48
N SER A 203 14.13 -39.28 -10.15
CA SER A 203 15.34 -39.70 -10.87
C SER A 203 16.44 -40.21 -9.92
N LYS A 204 16.62 -39.58 -8.75
CA LYS A 204 17.60 -40.03 -7.75
C LYS A 204 17.21 -41.37 -7.12
N GLU A 205 15.92 -41.56 -6.86
CA GLU A 205 15.39 -42.81 -6.31
C GLU A 205 15.53 -43.97 -7.29
N ALA A 206 15.29 -43.73 -8.58
CA ALA A 206 15.49 -44.71 -9.64
C ALA A 206 16.97 -45.14 -9.76
N VAL A 207 17.91 -44.19 -9.67
CA VAL A 207 19.36 -44.48 -9.73
C VAL A 207 19.82 -45.28 -8.52
N VAL A 208 19.40 -44.92 -7.31
CA VAL A 208 19.76 -45.65 -6.08
C VAL A 208 19.17 -47.07 -6.08
N THR A 209 17.98 -47.25 -6.66
CA THR A 209 17.35 -48.57 -6.77
C THR A 209 18.06 -49.45 -7.79
N ALA A 210 18.53 -48.87 -8.91
CA ALA A 210 19.32 -49.59 -9.91
C ALA A 210 20.71 -50.00 -9.37
N GLU A 211 21.36 -49.14 -8.60
CA GLU A 211 22.67 -49.43 -7.99
C GLU A 211 22.60 -50.58 -6.96
N LYS A 212 21.50 -50.65 -6.19
CA LYS A 212 21.24 -51.77 -5.26
C LYS A 212 20.90 -53.09 -5.95
N ALA A 213 20.46 -53.08 -7.21
CA ALA A 213 20.14 -54.29 -7.96
C ALA A 213 21.37 -54.93 -8.64
N GLN A 214 22.51 -54.22 -8.66
CA GLN A 214 23.76 -54.68 -9.26
C GLN A 214 24.80 -55.17 -8.23
N ALA A 215 24.51 -55.03 -6.94
CA ALA A 215 25.32 -55.54 -5.82
C ALA A 215 24.70 -56.82 -5.24
#